data_AF-A0A0U5CS67-F1
#
_entry.id   AF-A0A0U5CS67-F1
#
_cell.length_a   1.000
_cell.length_b   1.000
_cell.length_c   1.000
_cell.angle_alpha   90.00
_cell.angle_beta   90.00
_cell.angle_gamma   90.00
#
_symmetry.space_group_name_H-M   'P 1'
#
loop_
_entity.id
_entity.type
_entity.pdbx_description
1 polymer ?
#
loop_
_entity_poly.entity_id
_entity_poly.type
_entity_poly.pdbx_seq_one_letter_code
_entity_poly.pdbx_strand_id
1 'polypeptide(L)'
;MSERGSFRGGGRNRGGGYDRSGGRGGGRGGGASGGAQQQERPKKENILDLSKYMDKEVRVKFNGGREVAGILKGFDQLMNLVLDDVKESMRDDEGNENTRSLGLIVARGTLIVLISPADGSEQIANPFVQAEE
;
A
#
# COMPACT_ATOMS: atom_id res chain seq x y z
N MET A 1 -5.48 37.71 -38.13
CA MET A 1 -5.71 36.37 -38.71
C MET A 1 -5.86 35.42 -37.53
N SER A 2 -7.01 35.36 -36.84
CA SER A 2 -8.23 34.56 -37.16
C SER A 2 -7.90 33.05 -37.17
N GLU A 3 -8.54 32.13 -36.43
CA GLU A 3 -9.83 32.07 -35.72
C GLU A 3 -9.80 30.95 -34.65
N ARG A 4 -10.47 31.18 -33.51
CA ARG A 4 -10.99 30.11 -32.63
C ARG A 4 -12.46 29.88 -32.99
N GLY A 5 -12.80 28.67 -33.40
CA GLY A 5 -14.17 28.27 -33.73
C GLY A 5 -15.08 28.28 -32.52
N SER A 6 -16.10 29.13 -32.57
CA SER A 6 -17.20 29.23 -31.62
C SER A 6 -18.47 28.73 -32.28
N PHE A 7 -19.05 27.64 -31.76
CA PHE A 7 -20.37 27.18 -32.19
C PHE A 7 -21.44 27.73 -31.24
N ARG A 8 -22.25 28.65 -31.76
CA ARG A 8 -23.53 29.10 -31.22
C ARG A 8 -24.67 28.34 -31.91
N GLY A 9 -25.64 27.89 -31.12
CA GLY A 9 -27.04 27.63 -31.52
C GLY A 9 -27.78 27.14 -30.28
N GLY A 10 -28.93 27.64 -29.84
CA GLY A 10 -29.86 28.68 -30.31
C GLY A 10 -31.26 28.34 -29.78
N GLY A 11 -31.97 29.33 -29.18
CA GLY A 11 -33.43 29.33 -28.92
C GLY A 11 -33.91 28.57 -27.67
N ARG A 12 -34.49 29.17 -26.61
CA ARG A 12 -35.74 29.97 -26.41
C ARG A 12 -37.06 29.17 -26.31
N ASN A 13 -37.65 29.21 -25.10
CA ASN A 13 -39.08 29.28 -24.68
C ASN A 13 -39.46 28.17 -23.67
N ARG A 14 -39.91 28.43 -22.43
CA ARG A 14 -40.97 29.31 -21.84
C ARG A 14 -42.34 28.60 -21.78
N GLY A 15 -42.86 28.43 -20.55
CA GLY A 15 -44.22 27.99 -20.19
C GLY A 15 -44.20 26.63 -19.47
N GLY A 16 -44.67 26.42 -18.24
CA GLY A 16 -45.71 27.10 -17.47
C GLY A 16 -46.98 26.26 -17.48
N GLY A 17 -47.39 25.70 -16.34
CA GLY A 17 -48.80 25.32 -16.10
C GLY A 17 -49.10 23.96 -15.46
N TYR A 18 -49.83 24.07 -14.35
CA TYR A 18 -50.98 23.30 -13.86
C TYR A 18 -50.84 21.92 -13.18
N ASP A 19 -51.45 21.89 -12.00
CA ASP A 19 -51.90 20.80 -11.15
C ASP A 19 -52.55 19.61 -11.89
N ARG A 20 -52.34 18.40 -11.35
CA ARG A 20 -53.37 17.35 -11.33
C ARG A 20 -53.20 16.39 -10.15
N SER A 21 -54.07 16.62 -9.17
CA SER A 21 -54.80 15.66 -8.34
C SER A 21 -54.68 14.16 -8.69
N GLY A 22 -54.52 13.34 -7.63
CA GLY A 22 -55.29 12.10 -7.48
C GLY A 22 -54.47 10.80 -7.50
N GLY A 23 -54.44 10.07 -6.38
CA GLY A 23 -53.96 8.67 -6.41
C GLY A 23 -53.70 8.04 -5.04
N ARG A 24 -54.75 7.50 -4.43
CA ARG A 24 -54.77 6.71 -3.20
C ARG A 24 -54.38 5.25 -3.48
N GLY A 25 -53.54 4.66 -2.62
CA GLY A 25 -53.31 3.20 -2.52
C GLY A 25 -51.93 2.93 -1.91
N GLY A 26 -51.75 2.42 -0.70
CA GLY A 26 -52.51 1.36 -0.05
C GLY A 26 -51.96 -0.01 -0.48
N GLY A 27 -50.80 -0.39 0.04
CA GLY A 27 -50.15 -1.66 -0.28
C GLY A 27 -49.12 -2.07 0.76
N ARG A 28 -49.59 -2.69 1.85
CA ARG A 28 -48.78 -3.49 2.75
C ARG A 28 -48.22 -4.67 1.95
N GLY A 29 -46.92 -4.63 1.64
CA GLY A 29 -46.17 -5.78 1.15
C GLY A 29 -45.16 -6.19 2.21
N GLY A 30 -45.58 -7.06 3.14
CA GLY A 30 -44.66 -7.81 3.98
C GLY A 30 -43.85 -8.75 3.09
N GLY A 31 -42.63 -8.35 2.77
CA GLY A 31 -41.62 -9.20 2.13
C GLY A 31 -40.70 -9.74 3.21
N ALA A 32 -40.76 -11.07 3.37
CA ALA A 32 -40.04 -11.84 4.36
C ALA A 32 -38.55 -11.48 4.47
N SER A 33 -38.06 -11.60 5.69
CA SER A 33 -36.66 -11.72 6.07
C SER A 33 -35.93 -12.76 5.23
N GLY A 34 -35.39 -12.35 4.08
CA GLY A 34 -34.33 -13.06 3.39
C GLY A 34 -33.02 -12.69 4.07
N GLY A 35 -32.71 -13.36 5.18
CA GLY A 35 -31.38 -13.32 5.78
C GLY A 35 -30.39 -13.91 4.79
N ALA A 36 -29.84 -13.07 3.91
CA ALA A 36 -28.68 -13.42 3.15
C ALA A 36 -27.59 -13.72 4.17
N GLN A 37 -27.30 -15.01 4.38
CA GLN A 37 -26.08 -15.45 5.05
C GLN A 37 -24.94 -14.83 4.26
N GLN A 38 -24.44 -13.71 4.78
CA GLN A 38 -23.24 -13.07 4.31
C GLN A 38 -22.13 -14.08 4.60
N GLN A 39 -21.83 -14.90 3.60
CA GLN A 39 -20.70 -15.81 3.64
C GLN A 39 -19.49 -14.93 3.93
N GLU A 40 -18.99 -14.99 5.17
CA GLU A 40 -17.83 -14.21 5.59
C GLU A 40 -16.70 -14.61 4.66
N ARG A 41 -16.28 -13.67 3.81
CA ARG A 41 -15.13 -13.90 2.94
C ARG A 41 -13.96 -14.27 3.86
N PRO A 42 -13.24 -15.38 3.59
CA PRO A 42 -12.14 -15.78 4.42
C PRO A 42 -11.17 -14.61 4.56
N LYS A 43 -10.84 -14.27 5.81
CA LYS A 43 -9.89 -13.20 6.10
C LYS A 43 -8.59 -13.56 5.39
N LYS A 44 -8.13 -12.68 4.51
CA LYS A 44 -6.82 -12.82 3.88
C LYS A 44 -5.78 -12.57 4.96
N GLU A 45 -5.26 -13.63 5.54
CA GLU A 45 -4.14 -13.56 6.47
C GLU A 45 -2.85 -13.24 5.72
N ASN A 46 -1.96 -12.47 6.36
CA ASN A 46 -0.66 -12.18 5.80
C ASN A 46 0.19 -13.46 5.82
N ILE A 47 0.87 -13.75 4.71
CA ILE A 47 1.77 -14.92 4.60
C ILE A 47 2.99 -14.84 5.51
N LEU A 48 3.32 -13.62 5.97
CA LEU A 48 4.47 -13.34 6.83
C LEU A 48 3.97 -12.93 8.21
N ASP A 49 4.41 -13.66 9.23
CA ASP A 49 4.19 -13.30 10.63
C ASP A 49 5.35 -12.44 11.15
N LEU A 50 5.16 -11.12 11.10
CA LEU A 50 6.13 -10.14 11.59
C LEU A 50 6.28 -10.14 13.12
N SER A 51 5.34 -10.74 13.86
CA SER A 51 5.39 -10.83 15.32
C SER A 51 6.65 -11.57 15.79
N LYS A 52 7.13 -12.53 14.99
CA LYS A 52 8.35 -13.32 15.26
C LYS A 52 9.64 -12.49 15.24
N TYR A 53 9.59 -11.32 14.61
CA TYR A 53 10.71 -10.41 14.42
C TYR A 53 10.60 -9.14 15.28
N MET A 54 9.59 -9.04 16.15
CA MET A 54 9.48 -7.94 17.10
C MET A 54 10.73 -7.86 17.98
N ASP A 55 11.20 -6.63 18.19
CA ASP A 55 12.43 -6.30 18.93
C ASP A 55 13.71 -6.94 18.38
N LYS A 56 13.69 -7.42 17.14
CA LYS A 56 14.86 -7.92 16.42
C LYS A 56 15.24 -6.98 15.29
N GLU A 57 16.51 -7.02 14.92
CA GLU A 57 17.01 -6.29 13.76
C GLU A 57 16.55 -6.97 12.47
N VAL A 58 15.95 -6.18 11.59
CA VAL A 58 15.50 -6.57 10.26
C VAL A 58 16.14 -5.67 9.22
N ARG A 59 16.47 -6.26 8.06
CA ARG A 59 16.89 -5.54 6.86
C ARG A 59 15.68 -5.37 5.94
N VAL A 60 15.49 -4.15 5.46
CA VAL A 60 14.36 -3.79 4.60
C VAL A 60 14.90 -3.13 3.33
N LYS A 61 14.52 -3.67 2.17
CA LYS A 61 14.82 -3.06 0.88
C LYS A 61 13.57 -2.38 0.33
N PHE A 62 13.74 -1.16 -0.14
CA PHE A 62 12.67 -0.38 -0.76
C PHE A 62 12.80 -0.39 -2.27
N ASN A 63 11.69 -0.12 -2.94
CA ASN A 63 11.69 0.25 -4.34
C ASN A 63 12.58 1.49 -4.54
N GLY A 64 13.40 1.49 -5.60
CA GLY A 64 14.41 2.52 -5.85
C GLY A 64 15.77 2.27 -5.19
N GLY A 65 16.02 1.07 -4.66
CA GLY A 65 17.37 0.63 -4.26
C GLY A 65 17.83 1.07 -2.87
N ARG A 66 16.98 1.73 -2.08
CA ARG A 66 17.31 2.12 -0.70
C ARG A 66 17.25 0.88 0.21
N GLU A 67 18.25 0.73 1.06
CA GLU A 67 18.34 -0.36 2.03
C GLU A 67 18.49 0.20 3.43
N VAL A 68 17.74 -0.33 4.39
CA VAL A 68 17.85 0.04 5.81
C VAL A 68 17.92 -1.19 6.69
N ALA A 69 18.63 -1.07 7.80
CA ALA A 69 18.64 -2.03 8.89
C ALA A 69 18.14 -1.33 10.16
N GLY A 70 17.27 -1.97 10.93
CA GLY A 70 16.73 -1.39 12.16
C GLY A 70 15.92 -2.38 12.98
N ILE A 71 15.60 -2.02 14.22
CA ILE A 71 14.87 -2.87 15.16
C ILE A 71 13.37 -2.74 14.93
N LEU A 72 12.67 -3.84 14.69
CA LEU A 72 11.23 -3.81 14.48
C LEU A 72 10.47 -3.55 15.80
N LYS A 73 9.81 -2.40 15.90
CA LYS A 73 9.00 -2.00 17.06
C LYS A 73 7.50 -2.14 16.86
N GLY A 74 7.05 -2.25 15.62
CA GLY A 74 5.64 -2.44 15.31
C GLY A 74 5.39 -2.57 13.83
N PHE A 75 4.22 -3.12 13.49
CA PHE A 75 3.78 -3.27 12.11
C PHE A 75 2.25 -3.26 12.02
N ASP A 76 1.71 -3.09 10.82
CA ASP A 76 0.28 -3.19 10.55
C ASP A 76 -0.03 -4.18 9.41
N GLN A 77 -1.33 -4.35 9.11
CA GLN A 77 -1.79 -5.24 8.04
C GLN A 77 -1.34 -4.80 6.64
N LEU A 78 -1.01 -3.53 6.45
CA LEU A 78 -0.52 -2.97 5.18
C LEU A 78 1.00 -3.07 5.06
N MET A 79 1.66 -3.76 5.99
CA MET A 79 3.11 -3.90 6.07
C MET A 79 3.84 -2.56 6.27
N ASN A 80 3.18 -1.55 6.84
CA ASN A 80 3.91 -0.40 7.37
C ASN A 80 4.68 -0.86 8.61
N LEU A 81 5.92 -0.42 8.75
CA LEU A 81 6.80 -0.81 9.85
C LEU A 81 7.22 0.39 10.67
N VAL A 82 7.29 0.21 11.99
CA VAL A 82 7.97 1.14 12.90
C VAL A 82 9.33 0.52 13.20
N LEU A 83 10.40 1.21 12.83
CA LEU A 83 11.77 0.74 13.01
C LEU A 83 12.54 1.73 13.87
N ASP A 84 13.28 1.21 14.85
CA ASP A 84 14.14 1.99 15.74
C ASP A 84 15.62 1.73 15.45
N ASP A 85 16.49 2.63 15.92
CA ASP A 85 17.94 2.59 15.69
C ASP A 85 18.34 2.39 14.22
N VAL A 86 17.59 2.98 13.30
CA VAL A 86 17.74 2.69 11.87
C VAL A 86 19.03 3.23 11.29
N LYS A 87 19.71 2.39 10.52
CA LYS A 87 20.84 2.73 9.66
C LYS A 87 20.45 2.51 8.20
N GLU A 88 20.58 3.54 7.39
CA GLU A 88 20.41 3.44 5.93
C GLU A 88 21.76 3.19 5.28
N SER A 89 21.82 2.21 4.37
CA SER A 89 22.94 1.99 3.46
C SER A 89 22.58 2.48 2.07
N MET A 90 23.46 3.28 1.48
CA MET A 90 23.39 3.76 0.11
C MET A 90 24.60 3.27 -0.65
N ARG A 91 24.38 2.73 -1.85
CA ARG A 91 25.43 2.34 -2.76
C ARG A 91 25.45 3.31 -3.94
N ASP A 92 26.61 3.88 -4.22
CA ASP A 92 26.80 4.71 -5.41
C ASP A 92 27.15 3.87 -6.66
N ASP A 93 27.22 4.53 -7.81
CA ASP A 93 27.55 3.89 -9.09
C ASP A 93 29.00 3.35 -9.13
N GLU A 94 29.87 3.85 -8.24
CA GLU A 94 31.27 3.43 -8.09
C GLU A 94 31.42 2.24 -7.13
N GLY A 95 30.33 1.86 -6.46
CA GLY A 95 30.28 0.74 -5.52
C GLY A 95 30.65 1.09 -4.08
N ASN A 96 30.86 2.37 -3.75
CA ASN A 96 31.10 2.80 -2.37
C ASN A 96 29.80 2.72 -1.57
N GLU A 97 29.93 2.22 -0.33
CA GLU A 97 28.81 2.07 0.59
C GLU A 97 28.87 3.18 1.66
N ASN A 98 27.86 4.04 1.65
CA ASN A 98 27.71 5.10 2.64
C ASN A 98 26.58 4.76 3.60
N THR A 99 26.85 4.87 4.90
CA THR A 99 25.86 4.61 5.95
C THR A 99 25.50 5.88 6.71
N ARG A 100 24.22 6.04 7.05
CA ARG A 100 23.75 7.11 7.94
C ARG A 100 22.71 6.64 8.93
N SER A 101 22.74 7.19 10.14
CA SER A 101 21.75 6.92 11.18
C SER A 101 20.51 7.79 10.98
N LEU A 102 19.33 7.17 11.05
CA LEU A 102 18.03 7.83 10.96
C LEU A 102 17.24 7.80 12.29
N GLY A 103 17.64 6.94 13.24
CA GLY A 103 16.94 6.79 14.51
C GLY A 103 15.59 6.09 14.33
N LEU A 104 14.52 6.64 14.90
CA LEU A 104 13.16 6.10 14.80
C LEU A 104 12.47 6.54 13.50
N ILE A 105 12.03 5.58 12.68
CA ILE A 105 11.32 5.85 11.43
C ILE A 105 10.03 5.04 11.31
N VAL A 106 9.16 5.50 10.40
CA VAL A 106 8.03 4.72 9.89
C VAL A 106 8.28 4.40 8.42
N ALA A 107 8.41 3.12 8.10
CA ALA A 107 8.57 2.61 6.74
C ALA A 107 7.19 2.33 6.12
N ARG A 108 6.96 2.84 4.90
CA ARG A 108 5.68 2.68 4.20
C ARG A 108 5.65 1.35 3.44
N GLY A 109 4.70 0.48 3.77
CA GLY A 109 4.58 -0.88 3.23
C GLY A 109 4.46 -0.95 1.71
N THR A 110 3.85 0.06 1.08
CA THR A 110 3.71 0.12 -0.39
C THR A 110 5.03 0.23 -1.15
N LEU A 111 6.12 0.62 -0.48
CA LEU A 111 7.44 0.74 -1.08
C LEU A 111 8.37 -0.41 -0.70
N ILE A 112 7.96 -1.29 0.20
CA ILE A 112 8.79 -2.40 0.66
C ILE A 112 8.81 -3.48 -0.41
N VAL A 113 10.02 -3.92 -0.76
CA VAL A 113 10.26 -5.00 -1.74
C VAL A 113 10.72 -6.27 -1.03
N LEU A 114 11.55 -6.14 0.02
CA LEU A 114 12.09 -7.27 0.77
C LEU A 114 12.21 -6.93 2.25
N ILE A 115 11.89 -7.91 3.10
CA ILE A 115 12.17 -7.91 4.53
C ILE A 115 12.93 -9.20 4.83
N SER A 116 14.09 -9.10 5.48
CA SER A 116 14.85 -10.26 5.94
C SER A 116 15.32 -10.06 7.38
N PRO A 117 15.38 -11.11 8.21
CA PRO A 117 16.07 -11.02 9.48
C PRO A 117 17.55 -10.66 9.24
N ALA A 118 18.12 -9.83 10.11
CA ALA A 118 19.57 -9.60 10.09
C ALA A 118 20.33 -10.85 10.60
N ASP A 119 19.75 -11.53 11.59
CA ASP A 119 20.28 -12.78 12.14
C ASP A 119 20.27 -13.92 11.13
N GLY A 120 21.37 -14.66 11.05
CA GLY A 120 21.60 -15.72 10.07
C GLY A 120 21.87 -15.25 8.64
N SER A 121 22.06 -13.95 8.41
CA SER A 121 22.43 -13.41 7.09
C SER A 121 23.87 -12.90 7.08
N GLU A 122 24.69 -13.42 6.16
CA GLU A 122 26.07 -12.98 5.96
C GLU A 122 26.38 -12.77 4.48
N GLN A 123 27.30 -11.85 4.21
CA GLN A 123 27.82 -11.68 2.86
C GLN A 123 28.90 -12.72 2.62
N ILE A 124 28.69 -13.56 1.60
CA ILE A 124 29.64 -14.58 1.19
C ILE A 124 30.30 -14.19 -0.13
N ALA A 125 31.52 -14.70 -0.34
CA ALA A 125 32.12 -14.70 -1.68
C ALA A 125 31.25 -15.52 -2.65
N ASN A 126 31.42 -15.28 -3.95
CA ASN A 126 30.70 -16.03 -4.96
C ASN A 126 30.99 -17.55 -4.78
N PRO A 127 29.97 -18.37 -4.43
CA PRO A 127 30.18 -19.77 -4.06
C PRO A 127 30.51 -20.67 -5.26
N PHE A 128 30.47 -20.13 -6.48
CA PHE A 128 30.75 -20.87 -7.72
C PHE A 128 32.13 -20.62 -8.30
N VAL A 129 32.91 -19.70 -7.71
CA VAL A 129 34.32 -19.52 -8.10
C VAL A 129 35.09 -20.66 -7.44
N GLN A 130 35.50 -21.65 -8.23
CA GLN A 130 36.39 -22.71 -7.76
C GLN A 130 37.67 -22.03 -7.27
N ALA A 131 38.09 -22.30 -6.03
CA ALA A 131 39.42 -21.93 -5.59
C ALA A 131 40.41 -22.65 -6.51
N GLU A 132 41.13 -21.90 -7.34
CA GLU A 132 42.25 -22.44 -8.11
C GLU A 132 43.28 -22.97 -7.09
N GLU A 133 43.55 -24.28 -7.14
CA GLU A 133 44.54 -24.98 -6.31
C GLU A 133 45.95 -24.78 -6.87
#